data_AF-A0ABD6Y5Y7-F1
#
_entry.id   AF-A0ABD6Y5Y7-F1
#
_cell.length_a   1.000
_cell.length_b   1.000
_cell.length_c   1.000
_cell.angle_alpha   90.00
_cell.angle_beta   90.00
_cell.angle_gamma   90.00
#
_symmetry.space_group_name_H-M   'P 1'
#
loop_
_entity.id
_entity.type
_entity.pdbx_description
1 polymer ?
#
loop_
_entity_poly.entity_id
_entity_poly.type
_entity_poly.pdbx_seq_one_letter_code
_entity_poly.pdbx_strand_id
1 'polypeptide(L)'
;GNGSEKMMIYYAECARAKRAVEKAISACSVGSQDILTWHYVKQLTVVETKLHINHHLGHTTFTDADEMACLEFAEACDRVSMEMNCNLEILPLFLDFDDDDEKAGINQEQNGNKSGTN
;
A
#
# COMPACT_ATOMS: atom_id res chain seq x y z
N GLY A 1 6.89 -10.57 31.93
CA GLY A 1 5.73 -9.73 32.22
C GLY A 1 4.43 -10.50 32.27
N ASN A 2 3.46 -9.97 33.01
CA ASN A 2 2.08 -10.48 33.03
C ASN A 2 1.37 -10.24 31.68
N GLY A 3 0.14 -10.74 31.51
CA GLY A 3 -0.60 -10.62 30.25
C GLY A 3 -0.76 -9.17 29.78
N SER A 4 -1.06 -8.24 30.69
CA SER A 4 -1.24 -6.82 30.36
C SER A 4 0.06 -6.15 29.90
N GLU A 5 1.19 -6.49 30.50
CA GLU A 5 2.51 -5.99 30.11
C GLU A 5 2.88 -6.45 28.69
N LYS A 6 2.59 -7.71 28.35
CA LYS A 6 2.78 -8.24 26.99
C LYS A 6 1.90 -7.51 25.97
N MET A 7 0.64 -7.26 26.29
CA MET A 7 -0.27 -6.50 25.42
C MET A 7 0.20 -5.05 25.23
N MET A 8 0.71 -4.40 26.28
CA MET A 8 1.25 -3.04 26.18
C MET A 8 2.44 -2.97 25.22
N ILE A 9 3.38 -3.93 25.32
CA ILE A 9 4.54 -4.02 24.43
C ILE A 9 4.07 -4.21 22.98
N TYR A 10 3.16 -5.14 22.74
CA TYR A 10 2.60 -5.40 21.41
C TYR A 10 1.99 -4.13 20.79
N TYR A 11 1.11 -3.43 21.51
CA TYR A 11 0.50 -2.20 20.98
C TYR A 11 1.52 -1.08 20.76
N ALA A 12 2.55 -0.97 21.61
CA ALA A 12 3.62 0.01 21.41
C ALA A 12 4.41 -0.27 20.13
N GLU A 13 4.62 -1.54 19.80
CA GLU A 13 5.27 -1.97 18.57
C GLU A 13 4.39 -1.72 17.34
N CYS A 14 3.09 -2.05 17.38
CA CYS A 14 2.15 -1.72 16.31
C CYS A 14 2.10 -0.21 16.05
N ALA A 15 2.09 0.61 17.12
CA ALA A 15 2.09 2.06 16.99
C ALA A 15 3.39 2.59 16.35
N ARG A 16 4.53 1.98 16.68
CA ARG A 16 5.82 2.32 16.05
C ARG A 16 5.82 1.96 14.57
N ALA A 17 5.37 0.75 14.22
CA ALA A 17 5.28 0.30 12.83
C ALA A 17 4.36 1.20 12.00
N LYS A 18 3.18 1.56 12.54
CA LYS A 18 2.26 2.50 11.88
C LYS A 18 2.93 3.85 11.60
N ARG A 19 3.61 4.43 12.60
CA ARG A 19 4.33 5.70 12.43
C ARG A 19 5.45 5.60 11.39
N ALA A 20 6.14 4.46 11.32
CA ALA A 20 7.16 4.23 10.30
C ALA A 20 6.57 4.20 8.89
N VAL A 21 5.43 3.54 8.69
CA VAL A 21 4.70 3.56 7.40
C VAL A 21 4.28 4.99 7.04
N GLU A 22 3.66 5.73 7.96
CA GLU A 22 3.24 7.12 7.73
C GLU A 22 4.45 8.03 7.39
N LYS A 23 5.59 7.80 8.05
CA LYS A 23 6.83 8.53 7.76
C LYS A 23 7.45 8.14 6.42
N ALA A 24 7.41 6.86 6.03
CA ALA A 24 7.88 6.42 4.73
C ALA A 24 7.03 7.02 3.60
N ILE A 25 5.70 7.02 3.74
CA ILE A 25 4.79 7.68 2.78
C ILE A 25 5.15 9.16 2.65
N SER A 26 5.25 9.90 3.76
CA SER A 26 5.53 11.35 3.70
C SER A 26 6.91 11.73 3.14
N ALA A 27 7.83 10.78 3.03
CA ALA A 27 9.13 10.98 2.38
C ALA A 27 9.11 10.76 0.85
N CYS A 28 8.01 10.22 0.30
CA CYS A 28 7.84 10.02 -1.13
C CYS A 28 7.42 11.32 -1.84
N SER A 29 7.42 11.34 -3.17
CA SER A 29 6.89 12.47 -3.94
C SER A 29 5.38 12.67 -3.71
N VAL A 30 4.86 13.88 -3.96
CA VAL A 30 3.43 14.20 -3.70
C VAL A 30 2.49 13.26 -4.48
N GLY A 31 2.81 12.94 -5.73
CA GLY A 31 2.02 11.99 -6.53
C GLY A 31 2.03 10.58 -5.94
N SER A 32 3.19 10.10 -5.49
CA SER A 32 3.31 8.81 -4.82
C SER A 32 2.58 8.78 -3.49
N GLN A 33 2.64 9.85 -2.70
CA GLN A 33 1.91 9.97 -1.43
C GLN A 33 0.42 9.76 -1.62
N ASP A 34 -0.15 10.37 -2.65
CA ASP A 34 -1.56 10.23 -2.97
C ASP A 34 -1.90 8.80 -3.41
N ILE A 35 -1.10 8.18 -4.29
CA ILE A 35 -1.30 6.78 -4.69
C ILE A 35 -1.25 5.85 -3.47
N LEU A 36 -0.20 5.96 -2.67
CA LEU A 36 -0.01 5.14 -1.46
C LEU A 36 -1.16 5.35 -0.46
N THR A 37 -1.63 6.58 -0.31
CA THR A 37 -2.72 6.90 0.62
C THR A 37 -4.06 6.36 0.13
N TRP A 38 -4.44 6.68 -1.11
CA TRP A 38 -5.76 6.35 -1.63
C TRP A 38 -5.89 4.90 -2.07
N HIS A 39 -4.89 4.38 -2.79
CA HIS A 39 -4.94 3.01 -3.29
C HIS A 39 -4.61 1.99 -2.20
N TYR A 40 -3.50 2.17 -1.49
CA TYR A 40 -3.02 1.14 -0.55
C TYR A 40 -3.54 1.31 0.88
N VAL A 41 -3.49 2.52 1.46
CA VAL A 41 -3.94 2.74 2.85
C VAL A 41 -5.47 2.76 2.96
N LYS A 42 -6.16 3.38 2.01
CA LYS A 42 -7.64 3.44 1.98
C LYS A 42 -8.28 2.28 1.20
N GLN A 43 -7.49 1.46 0.51
CA GLN A 43 -7.96 0.31 -0.27
C GLN A 43 -9.00 0.66 -1.33
N LEU A 44 -8.88 1.84 -1.95
CA LEU A 44 -9.77 2.22 -3.05
C LEU A 44 -9.41 1.48 -4.33
N THR A 45 -10.39 1.27 -5.20
CA THR A 45 -10.14 0.73 -6.55
C THR A 45 -9.29 1.69 -7.38
N VAL A 46 -8.68 1.21 -8.46
CA VAL A 46 -7.93 2.05 -9.41
C VAL A 46 -8.82 3.17 -9.97
N VAL A 47 -10.11 2.88 -10.24
CA VAL A 47 -11.06 3.87 -10.77
C VAL A 47 -11.29 4.99 -9.77
N GLU A 48 -11.58 4.65 -8.51
CA GLU A 48 -11.78 5.64 -7.44
C GLU A 48 -10.51 6.43 -7.16
N THR A 49 -9.35 5.76 -7.11
CA THR A 49 -8.06 6.42 -6.90
C THR A 49 -7.79 7.46 -7.98
N LYS A 50 -8.02 7.15 -9.25
CA LYS A 50 -7.86 8.09 -10.37
C LYS A 50 -8.71 9.36 -10.21
N LEU A 51 -9.88 9.29 -9.57
CA LEU A 51 -10.70 10.47 -9.29
C LEU A 51 -10.01 11.43 -8.32
N HIS A 52 -9.18 10.91 -7.41
CA HIS A 52 -8.43 11.73 -6.45
C HIS A 52 -7.12 12.28 -7.04
N ILE A 53 -6.45 11.51 -7.90
CA ILE A 53 -5.06 11.81 -8.29
C ILE A 53 -4.87 12.30 -9.72
N ASN A 54 -5.94 12.39 -10.52
CA ASN A 54 -5.86 12.72 -11.96
C ASN A 54 -5.09 14.03 -12.26
N HIS A 55 -5.03 14.95 -11.30
CA HIS A 55 -4.31 16.21 -11.43
C HIS A 55 -2.79 16.09 -11.35
N HIS A 56 -2.26 14.96 -10.86
CA HIS A 56 -0.82 14.70 -10.71
C HIS A 56 -0.22 13.83 -11.81
N LEU A 57 -1.05 13.09 -12.56
CA LEU A 57 -0.56 12.08 -13.50
C LEU A 57 -0.03 12.66 -14.82
N GLY A 58 -0.37 13.90 -15.19
CA GLY A 58 0.14 14.53 -16.42
C GLY A 58 -0.07 13.65 -17.68
N HIS A 59 1.03 13.25 -18.32
CA HIS A 59 1.03 12.31 -19.46
C HIS A 59 1.38 10.86 -19.07
N THR A 60 1.66 10.62 -17.79
CA THR A 60 2.03 9.32 -17.24
C THR A 60 0.79 8.45 -17.06
N THR A 61 0.90 7.15 -17.33
CA THR A 61 -0.21 6.23 -17.05
C THR A 61 -0.32 6.00 -15.55
N PHE A 62 -1.50 5.57 -15.10
CA PHE A 62 -1.66 5.18 -13.70
C PHE A 62 -0.70 4.06 -13.30
N THR A 63 -0.50 3.08 -14.19
CA THR A 63 0.38 1.94 -13.93
C THR A 63 1.83 2.38 -13.71
N ASP A 64 2.35 3.28 -14.55
CA ASP A 64 3.72 3.78 -14.37
C ASP A 64 3.87 4.61 -13.08
N ALA A 65 2.84 5.39 -12.73
CA ALA A 65 2.84 6.17 -11.50
C ALA A 65 2.72 5.29 -10.25
N ASP A 66 1.96 4.22 -10.32
CA ASP A 66 1.79 3.22 -9.26
C ASP A 66 3.09 2.43 -9.01
N GLU A 67 3.76 2.00 -10.08
CA GLU A 67 5.08 1.37 -10.00
C GLU A 67 6.10 2.30 -9.34
N MET A 68 6.14 3.57 -9.76
CA MET A 68 7.03 4.58 -9.20
C MET A 68 6.74 4.82 -7.71
N ALA A 69 5.45 4.89 -7.33
CA ALA A 69 5.05 5.06 -5.94
C ALA A 69 5.49 3.88 -5.06
N CYS A 70 5.39 2.65 -5.56
CA CYS A 70 5.87 1.46 -4.86
C CYS A 70 7.39 1.47 -4.67
N LEU A 71 8.15 1.87 -5.70
CA LEU A 71 9.61 1.96 -5.63
C LEU A 71 10.07 3.02 -4.63
N GLU A 72 9.50 4.23 -4.69
CA GLU A 72 9.80 5.29 -3.72
C GLU A 72 9.46 4.85 -2.28
N PHE A 73 8.33 4.17 -2.11
CA PHE A 73 7.92 3.68 -0.80
C PHE A 73 8.86 2.60 -0.26
N ALA A 74 9.31 1.67 -1.10
CA ALA A 74 10.26 0.64 -0.71
C ALA A 74 11.60 1.26 -0.25
N GLU A 75 12.14 2.21 -1.03
CA GLU A 75 13.37 2.91 -0.68
C GLU A 75 13.20 3.75 0.61
N ALA A 76 12.05 4.38 0.79
CA ALA A 76 11.72 5.10 2.01
C ALA A 76 11.58 4.15 3.23
N CYS A 77 11.00 2.97 3.05
CA CYS A 77 10.86 1.97 4.12
C CYS A 77 12.22 1.46 4.61
N ASP A 78 13.16 1.17 3.71
CA ASP A 78 14.51 0.74 4.09
C ASP A 78 15.17 1.79 4.99
N ARG A 79 15.14 3.06 4.58
CA ARG A 79 15.71 4.17 5.36
C ARG A 79 14.99 4.37 6.70
N VAL A 80 13.66 4.40 6.70
CA VAL A 80 12.85 4.71 7.90
C VAL A 80 12.88 3.57 8.91
N SER A 81 12.90 2.32 8.46
CA SER A 81 12.99 1.15 9.35
C SER A 81 14.28 1.17 10.18
N MET A 82 15.41 1.54 9.56
CA MET A 82 16.69 1.74 10.25
C MET A 82 16.63 2.92 11.21
N GLU A 83 16.10 4.08 10.80
CA GLU A 83 16.03 5.29 11.64
C GLU A 83 15.15 5.07 12.88
N MET A 84 14.04 4.35 12.73
CA MET A 84 13.06 4.13 13.80
C MET A 84 13.33 2.86 14.61
N ASN A 85 14.39 2.11 14.28
CA ASN A 85 14.71 0.80 14.86
C ASN A 85 13.47 -0.11 14.91
N CYS A 86 12.77 -0.18 13.77
CA CYS A 86 11.60 -1.02 13.63
C CYS A 86 12.03 -2.49 13.74
N ASN A 87 11.29 -3.27 14.54
CA ASN A 87 11.47 -4.71 14.54
C ASN A 87 10.93 -5.26 13.21
N LEU A 88 11.82 -5.76 12.36
CA LEU A 88 11.48 -6.30 11.05
C LEU A 88 10.68 -7.62 11.16
N GLU A 89 10.69 -8.29 12.31
CA GLU A 89 9.87 -9.48 12.59
C GLU A 89 8.40 -9.14 12.90
N ILE A 90 8.09 -7.84 13.08
CA ILE A 90 6.72 -7.32 13.24
C ILE A 90 6.15 -6.90 11.88
N LEU A 91 6.91 -7.06 10.79
CA LEU A 91 6.28 -7.22 9.49
C LEU A 91 5.26 -8.34 9.67
N PRO A 92 3.98 -8.01 9.55
CA PRO A 92 2.97 -8.89 10.02
C PRO A 92 3.10 -10.21 9.27
N LEU A 93 3.01 -11.30 10.03
CA LEU A 93 2.54 -12.60 9.55
C LEU A 93 1.11 -12.46 9.00
N PHE A 94 0.84 -11.48 8.11
CA PHE A 94 -0.40 -11.34 7.34
C PHE A 94 -0.39 -12.26 6.12
N LEU A 95 0.59 -13.17 6.03
CA LEU A 95 0.65 -14.26 5.07
C LEU A 95 0.68 -15.63 5.78
N ASP A 96 0.06 -15.76 6.95
CA ASP A 96 -0.66 -17.02 7.22
C ASP A 96 -2.07 -16.81 6.66
N PHE A 97 -2.17 -16.85 5.33
CA PHE A 97 -3.40 -17.35 4.74
C PHE A 97 -3.43 -18.82 5.14
N ASP A 98 -4.09 -19.12 6.26
CA ASP A 98 -4.58 -20.47 6.47
C ASP A 98 -5.29 -20.86 5.16
N ASP A 99 -4.86 -21.98 4.61
CA ASP A 99 -5.14 -22.53 3.28
C ASP A 99 -6.63 -22.83 2.99
N ASP A 100 -7.60 -22.17 3.63
CA ASP A 100 -9.02 -22.49 3.46
C ASP A 100 -9.92 -21.23 3.41
N ASP A 101 -10.57 -21.10 2.25
CA ASP A 101 -11.86 -20.43 2.01
C ASP A 101 -11.94 -18.89 1.99
N GLU A 102 -11.82 -18.27 0.81
CA GLU A 102 -13.00 -17.87 0.01
C GLU A 102 -12.63 -16.98 -1.19
N LYS A 103 -13.30 -17.24 -2.31
CA LYS A 103 -13.18 -16.57 -3.61
C LYS A 103 -13.25 -15.04 -3.51
N ALA A 104 -12.13 -14.36 -3.74
CA ALA A 104 -12.12 -12.94 -4.09
C ALA A 104 -11.69 -12.74 -5.57
N GLY A 105 -12.70 -12.59 -6.43
CA GLY A 105 -12.64 -11.69 -7.59
C GLY A 105 -11.75 -12.08 -8.78
N ILE A 106 -12.23 -12.96 -9.65
CA ILE A 106 -11.84 -12.93 -11.06
C ILE A 106 -12.57 -11.75 -11.70
N ASN A 107 -11.97 -10.57 -11.70
CA ASN A 107 -12.32 -9.53 -12.66
C ASN A 107 -11.22 -9.49 -13.72
N GLN A 108 -11.29 -10.44 -14.66
CA GLN A 108 -10.62 -10.28 -15.94
C GLN A 108 -11.21 -9.06 -16.64
N GLU A 109 -10.42 -8.01 -16.76
CA GLU A 109 -10.65 -6.96 -17.75
C GLU A 109 -10.66 -7.60 -19.15
N GLN A 110 -11.85 -7.83 -19.70
CA GLN A 110 -12.01 -7.94 -21.14
C GLN A 110 -12.35 -6.56 -21.69
N ASN A 111 -11.33 -5.85 -22.13
CA ASN A 111 -11.48 -4.67 -22.98
C ASN A 111 -10.77 -4.93 -24.31
N GLY A 112 -11.52 -5.51 -25.25
CA GLY A 112 -11.13 -5.67 -26.65
C GLY A 112 -12.21 -5.08 -27.54
N ASN A 113 -11.96 -3.87 -28.02
CA ASN A 113 -12.91 -3.03 -28.76
C ASN A 113 -12.95 -3.39 -30.27
N LYS A 114 -14.15 -3.27 -30.87
CA LYS A 114 -14.48 -3.12 -32.31
C LYS A 114 -14.21 -4.26 -33.30
N SER A 115 -15.24 -4.67 -34.05
CA SER A 115 -15.54 -4.11 -35.39
C SER A 115 -16.78 -4.80 -35.98
N GLY A 116 -17.71 -4.02 -36.55
CA GLY A 116 -18.88 -4.56 -37.24
C GLY A 116 -18.57 -5.04 -38.65
N THR A 117 -19.44 -5.86 -39.24
CA THR A 117 -19.91 -5.72 -40.63
C THR A 117 -21.08 -6.68 -40.91
N ASN A 118 -22.11 -6.10 -41.52
CA ASN A 118 -23.21 -6.64 -42.34
C ASN A 118 -24.27 -7.55 -41.70
#